data_AF-A0A968H3G1-F1
#
_entry.id   AF-A0A968H3G1-F1
#
_cell.length_a   1.000
_cell.length_b   1.000
_cell.length_c   1.000
_cell.angle_alpha   90.00
_cell.angle_beta   90.00
_cell.angle_gamma   90.00
#
_symmetry.space_group_name_H-M   'P 1'
#
loop_
_entity.id
_entity.type
_entity.pdbx_description
1 polymer ?
#
loop_
_entity_poly.entity_id
_entity_poly.type
_entity_poly.pdbx_seq_one_letter_code
_entity_poly.pdbx_strand_id
1 'polypeptide(L)'
;MGYRSLLVIMVLTCIGSLAAIAAPVQRSSDAGRGLQVQAKPVVDSRMRVALVVGNSRYAVSPLTNPVNDARAMAEVLRRLGFEVHERIDSSYADLHLAIDQFGNRLKPGGVGLFFYAGHGMQVQGSNYLIPVDARINAENEVRYKAVDVGLVLAKMEQARGDINIVILDACRDNPFNRSFRSSSRGLASMDAPTGTLIAYATAPGKTAADGDGRNGLFTSELLRVIQTPGLRVEDVFKQVRKSVREKSGNSQVPWESSSLEGNFHFNPQQISPESVTLPLQPPVQAVSLDTAAPPPNHLPASALQVESPRSPPENLAYNRQQTGFPSPLESDRGWGGGSSKWQLVDGQRTYPNEWARGLAFTGGPQKWAGESCGWRQATISFGKLTTFDRVVLWHHGQDQIPTVCSIQVFQQGRWRDLLSSSDCKALAPYAKTGGTEWWQGWSTPMVLDFEQVTAEKVRYRFDNCTTEHGWLYEFEVYRMK
;
A
#
# COMPACT_ATOMS: atom_id res chain seq x y z
N MET A 1 -14.96 85.58 8.15
CA MET A 1 -13.65 85.66 7.45
C MET A 1 -13.47 84.36 6.68
N GLY A 2 -13.39 84.22 5.37
CA GLY A 2 -13.34 85.13 4.22
C GLY A 2 -12.67 84.37 3.07
N TYR A 3 -13.30 84.37 1.87
CA TYR A 3 -12.77 84.11 0.51
C TYR A 3 -12.14 82.72 0.18
N ARG A 4 -12.67 81.92 -0.77
CA ARG A 4 -12.71 82.03 -2.26
C ARG A 4 -11.33 81.98 -2.97
N SER A 5 -11.19 80.93 -3.80
CA SER A 5 -10.54 80.86 -5.13
C SER A 5 -9.06 81.23 -5.32
N LEU A 6 -8.25 80.37 -5.96
CA LEU A 6 -7.78 80.58 -7.35
C LEU A 6 -6.89 79.44 -7.88
N LEU A 7 -7.02 79.27 -9.20
CA LEU A 7 -6.28 78.45 -10.16
C LEU A 7 -4.90 79.06 -10.45
N VAL A 8 -3.83 78.27 -10.62
CA VAL A 8 -2.64 78.68 -11.40
C VAL A 8 -2.19 77.53 -12.30
N ILE A 9 -2.24 77.82 -13.59
CA ILE A 9 -1.73 77.07 -14.73
C ILE A 9 -0.24 77.39 -14.86
N MET A 10 0.61 76.38 -15.10
CA MET A 10 1.96 76.61 -15.64
C MET A 10 2.18 75.71 -16.86
N VAL A 11 2.14 76.38 -18.01
CA VAL A 11 2.52 75.87 -19.33
C VAL A 11 4.05 75.94 -19.44
N LEU A 12 4.70 74.85 -19.84
CA LEU A 12 6.03 74.91 -20.43
C LEU A 12 6.02 74.18 -21.77
N THR A 13 6.07 74.98 -22.83
CA THR A 13 6.33 74.60 -24.21
C THR A 13 7.82 74.40 -24.42
N CYS A 14 8.23 73.29 -25.06
CA CYS A 14 9.48 73.24 -25.82
C CYS A 14 9.25 72.52 -27.15
N ILE A 15 9.76 73.16 -28.18
CA ILE A 15 9.52 72.98 -29.61
C ILE A 15 10.51 71.96 -30.19
N GLY A 16 9.97 71.01 -30.97
CA GLY A 16 10.45 70.59 -32.29
C GLY A 16 11.86 70.00 -32.46
N SER A 17 11.91 68.75 -32.97
CA SER A 17 12.62 68.42 -34.22
C SER A 17 12.11 67.08 -34.78
N LEU A 18 11.60 67.11 -36.01
CA LEU A 18 11.23 65.96 -36.82
C LEU A 18 12.50 65.27 -37.36
N ALA A 19 12.54 63.94 -37.29
CA ALA A 19 13.27 63.12 -38.24
C ALA A 19 12.45 61.84 -38.50
N ALA A 20 11.95 61.70 -39.73
CA ALA A 20 11.30 60.50 -40.22
C ALA A 20 12.37 59.52 -40.74
N ILE A 21 12.40 58.29 -40.23
CA ILE A 21 13.10 57.16 -40.83
C ILE A 21 12.18 55.94 -40.79
N ALA A 22 12.11 55.24 -41.91
CA ALA A 22 11.17 54.20 -42.28
C ALA A 22 11.07 53.02 -41.29
N ALA A 23 9.85 52.55 -41.05
CA ALA A 23 9.56 51.32 -40.32
C ALA A 23 9.80 50.08 -41.21
N PRO A 24 10.54 49.05 -40.74
CA PRO A 24 10.57 47.77 -41.43
C PRO A 24 9.31 46.96 -41.08
N VAL A 25 8.70 46.36 -42.10
CA VAL A 25 7.69 45.31 -41.93
C VAL A 25 8.36 44.10 -41.27
N GLN A 26 7.92 43.73 -40.07
CA GLN A 26 8.29 42.45 -39.45
C GLN A 26 7.05 41.55 -39.30
N ARG A 27 7.21 40.34 -39.82
CA ARG A 27 6.25 39.22 -39.84
C ARG A 27 5.87 38.76 -38.43
N SER A 28 4.64 38.28 -38.34
CA SER A 28 3.99 37.56 -37.25
C SER A 28 4.83 36.46 -36.58
N SER A 29 4.75 36.40 -35.25
CA SER A 29 4.75 35.14 -34.51
C SER A 29 3.64 35.17 -33.45
N ASP A 30 2.68 34.27 -33.62
CA ASP A 30 1.54 34.07 -32.71
C ASP A 30 2.04 33.25 -31.52
N ALA A 31 2.28 33.91 -30.39
CA ALA A 31 2.82 33.31 -29.17
C ALA A 31 1.69 33.04 -28.14
N GLY A 32 1.28 31.77 -28.07
CA GLY A 32 0.74 31.04 -26.94
C GLY A 32 -0.05 31.79 -25.84
N ARG A 33 -1.39 31.66 -25.88
CA ARG A 33 -2.22 31.75 -24.67
C ARG A 33 -2.16 30.42 -23.89
N GLY A 34 -1.18 30.29 -23.00
CA GLY A 34 -1.15 29.22 -22.00
C GLY A 34 -1.83 29.64 -20.70
N LEU A 35 -2.81 28.88 -20.21
CA LEU A 35 -3.42 29.07 -18.89
C LEU A 35 -2.40 28.66 -17.80
N GLN A 36 -1.94 29.61 -16.98
CA GLN A 36 -1.11 29.35 -15.81
C GLN A 36 -1.99 28.80 -14.68
N VAL A 37 -2.00 27.47 -14.48
CA VAL A 37 -2.60 26.85 -13.29
C VAL A 37 -1.53 26.81 -12.20
N GLN A 38 -1.62 27.71 -11.22
CA GLN A 38 -0.81 27.63 -10.01
C GLN A 38 -1.29 26.42 -9.18
N ALA A 39 -0.50 25.35 -9.14
CA ALA A 39 -0.74 24.23 -8.23
C ALA A 39 -0.46 24.69 -6.78
N LYS A 40 -1.50 24.75 -5.94
CA LYS A 40 -1.33 24.89 -4.49
C LYS A 40 -0.65 23.63 -3.93
N PRO A 41 0.31 23.74 -2.98
CA PRO A 41 0.83 22.58 -2.29
C PRO A 41 -0.31 21.87 -1.54
N VAL A 42 -0.48 20.57 -1.76
CA VAL A 42 -1.41 19.74 -0.99
C VAL A 42 -0.78 19.49 0.38
N VAL A 43 -1.06 20.35 1.35
CA VAL A 43 -0.79 20.06 2.76
C VAL A 43 -1.90 19.14 3.23
N ASP A 44 -1.54 17.94 3.69
CA ASP A 44 -2.48 17.01 4.33
C ASP A 44 -3.08 17.71 5.57
N SER A 45 -4.33 18.15 5.45
CA SER A 45 -5.03 18.94 6.46
C SER A 45 -5.62 18.11 7.60
N ARG A 46 -5.39 16.79 7.60
CA ARG A 46 -5.87 15.89 8.64
C ARG A 46 -5.18 16.19 9.96
N MET A 47 -5.95 16.26 11.05
CA MET A 47 -5.40 16.37 12.40
C MET A 47 -4.65 15.09 12.75
N ARG A 48 -3.38 15.22 13.16
CA ARG A 48 -2.48 14.12 13.49
C ARG A 48 -2.23 14.14 15.00
N VAL A 49 -2.64 13.10 15.72
CA VAL A 49 -2.45 13.00 17.17
C VAL A 49 -1.66 11.74 17.47
N ALA A 50 -0.66 11.84 18.35
CA ALA A 50 0.12 10.70 18.80
C ALA A 50 0.13 10.58 20.33
N LEU A 51 0.01 9.35 20.83
CA LEU A 51 0.38 8.98 22.19
C LEU A 51 1.68 8.17 22.12
N VAL A 52 2.73 8.66 22.78
CA VAL A 52 4.07 8.07 22.78
C VAL A 52 4.45 7.73 24.21
N VAL A 53 4.68 6.46 24.48
CA VAL A 53 4.93 5.92 25.82
C VAL A 53 6.28 5.20 25.86
N GLY A 54 7.10 5.49 26.86
CA GLY A 54 8.36 4.80 27.12
C GLY A 54 8.52 4.43 28.59
N ASN A 55 8.51 3.13 28.89
CA ASN A 55 8.64 2.63 30.26
C ASN A 55 9.96 1.88 30.43
N SER A 56 10.82 2.36 31.33
CA SER A 56 12.16 1.83 31.61
C SER A 56 12.34 1.42 33.08
N ARG A 57 11.80 2.20 34.02
CA ARG A 57 12.05 2.09 35.48
C ARG A 57 11.19 1.05 36.19
N TYR A 58 11.17 -0.18 35.66
CA TYR A 58 10.52 -1.29 36.33
C TYR A 58 11.24 -1.67 37.62
N ALA A 59 10.48 -2.05 38.65
CA ALA A 59 11.05 -2.62 39.86
C ALA A 59 11.80 -3.94 39.62
N VAL A 60 11.39 -4.69 38.59
CA VAL A 60 12.01 -5.96 38.17
C VAL A 60 12.41 -5.84 36.70
N SER A 61 13.67 -6.18 36.39
CA SER A 61 14.23 -6.12 35.03
C SER A 61 14.06 -4.75 34.34
N PRO A 62 14.66 -3.68 34.87
CA PRO A 62 14.61 -2.37 34.22
C PRO A 62 15.20 -2.42 32.80
N LEU A 63 14.69 -1.56 31.91
CA LEU A 63 15.13 -1.45 30.52
C LEU A 63 15.86 -0.12 30.29
N THR A 64 16.86 -0.10 29.43
CA THR A 64 17.73 1.07 29.27
C THR A 64 17.15 2.08 28.28
N ASN A 65 16.62 1.60 27.14
CA ASN A 65 16.31 2.45 25.99
C ASN A 65 14.86 2.98 25.87
N PRO A 66 13.79 2.38 26.43
CA PRO A 66 12.42 2.81 26.17
C PRO A 66 12.12 4.30 26.39
N VAL A 67 12.66 4.92 27.44
CA VAL A 67 12.51 6.36 27.68
C VAL A 67 13.21 7.20 26.62
N ASN A 68 14.37 6.77 26.12
CA ASN A 68 15.07 7.45 25.03
C ASN A 68 14.32 7.29 23.71
N ASP A 69 13.83 6.08 23.43
CA ASP A 69 13.04 5.75 22.26
C ASP A 69 11.77 6.62 22.17
N ALA A 70 11.02 6.71 23.27
CA ALA A 70 9.83 7.54 23.36
C ALA A 70 10.12 9.03 23.17
N ARG A 71 11.18 9.56 23.81
CA ARG A 71 11.59 10.97 23.64
C ARG A 71 11.95 11.28 22.20
N ALA A 72 12.77 10.44 21.57
CA ALA A 72 13.21 10.63 20.20
C ALA A 72 12.04 10.53 19.21
N MET A 73 11.13 9.57 19.42
CA MET A 73 9.92 9.41 18.62
C MET A 73 8.99 10.61 18.75
N ALA A 74 8.76 11.08 19.99
CA ALA A 74 7.94 12.25 20.23
C ALA A 74 8.51 13.51 19.55
N GLU A 75 9.82 13.71 19.61
CA GLU A 75 10.50 14.82 18.97
C GLU A 75 10.34 14.80 17.43
N VAL A 76 10.57 13.64 16.80
CA VAL A 76 10.41 13.48 15.35
C VAL A 76 8.96 13.67 14.93
N LEU A 77 7.99 13.06 15.63
CA LEU A 77 6.57 13.17 15.30
C LEU A 77 6.06 14.60 15.42
N ARG A 78 6.51 15.37 16.43
CA ARG A 78 6.20 16.80 16.55
C ARG A 78 6.68 17.58 15.32
N ARG A 79 7.91 17.32 14.84
CA ARG A 79 8.44 17.94 13.61
C ARG A 79 7.64 17.56 12.37
N LEU A 80 7.06 16.36 12.35
CA LEU A 80 6.23 15.84 11.27
C LEU A 80 4.74 16.22 11.40
N GLY A 81 4.43 17.17 12.29
CA GLY A 81 3.11 17.78 12.40
C GLY A 81 2.11 17.02 13.28
N PHE A 82 2.57 16.07 14.10
CA PHE A 82 1.71 15.45 15.10
C PHE A 82 1.59 16.32 16.36
N GLU A 83 0.38 16.40 16.90
CA GLU A 83 0.17 16.75 18.30
C GLU A 83 0.55 15.53 19.16
N VAL A 84 1.69 15.61 19.85
CA VAL A 84 2.23 14.46 20.60
C VAL A 84 1.98 14.60 22.10
N HIS A 85 1.30 13.61 22.65
CA HIS A 85 1.20 13.35 24.08
C HIS A 85 2.25 12.33 24.50
N GLU A 86 3.25 12.79 25.26
CA GLU A 86 4.40 11.97 25.68
C GLU A 86 4.24 11.54 27.14
N ARG A 87 4.55 10.26 27.41
CA ARG A 87 4.51 9.66 28.73
C ARG A 87 5.74 8.78 28.94
N ILE A 88 6.38 8.93 30.09
CA ILE A 88 7.55 8.15 30.48
C ILE A 88 7.31 7.50 31.84
N ASP A 89 7.81 6.28 32.02
CA ASP A 89 7.74 5.52 33.27
C ASP A 89 6.36 5.57 33.94
N SER A 90 5.33 5.24 33.16
CA SER A 90 3.93 5.41 33.54
C SER A 90 3.40 4.26 34.39
N SER A 91 2.69 4.61 35.46
CA SER A 91 1.93 3.67 36.28
C SER A 91 0.71 3.11 35.54
N TYR A 92 0.05 2.10 36.11
CA TYR A 92 -1.20 1.56 35.57
C TYR A 92 -2.25 2.65 35.38
N ALA A 93 -2.41 3.52 36.38
CA ALA A 93 -3.35 4.63 36.35
C ALA A 93 -2.98 5.68 35.28
N ASP A 94 -1.68 6.00 35.16
CA ASP A 94 -1.20 6.96 34.17
C ASP A 94 -1.42 6.47 32.74
N LEU A 95 -1.17 5.20 32.47
CA LEU A 95 -1.38 4.60 31.14
C LEU A 95 -2.86 4.64 30.75
N HIS A 96 -3.76 4.21 31.64
CA HIS A 96 -5.20 4.28 31.38
C HIS A 96 -5.67 5.72 31.12
N LEU A 97 -5.24 6.66 31.96
CA LEU A 97 -5.57 8.07 31.78
C LEU A 97 -5.04 8.62 30.46
N ALA A 98 -3.79 8.29 30.09
CA ALA A 98 -3.19 8.74 28.84
C ALA A 98 -3.90 8.16 27.61
N ILE A 99 -4.31 6.89 27.65
CA ILE A 99 -5.07 6.24 26.56
C ILE A 99 -6.46 6.87 26.42
N ASP A 100 -7.13 7.17 27.53
CA ASP A 100 -8.42 7.86 27.48
C ASP A 100 -8.28 9.28 26.92
N GLN A 101 -7.30 10.04 27.41
CA GLN A 101 -7.00 11.39 26.90
C GLN A 101 -6.61 11.37 25.42
N PHE A 102 -5.88 10.35 24.97
CA PHE A 102 -5.55 10.13 23.57
C PHE A 102 -6.81 9.89 22.73
N GLY A 103 -7.66 8.95 23.14
CA GLY A 103 -8.92 8.66 22.46
C GLY A 103 -9.83 9.89 22.34
N ASN A 104 -9.92 10.70 23.39
CA ASN A 104 -10.74 11.92 23.42
C ASN A 104 -10.20 13.05 22.50
N ARG A 105 -8.93 13.00 22.12
CA ARG A 105 -8.31 13.97 21.20
C ARG A 105 -8.38 13.53 19.74
N LEU A 106 -8.56 12.23 19.49
CA LEU A 106 -8.78 11.72 18.15
C LEU A 106 -10.08 12.29 17.58
N LYS A 107 -10.05 12.65 16.30
CA LYS A 107 -11.21 13.19 15.58
C LYS A 107 -11.54 12.30 14.38
N PRO A 108 -12.82 12.22 13.98
CA PRO A 108 -13.20 11.58 12.73
C PRO A 108 -12.41 12.15 11.55
N GLY A 109 -11.88 11.29 10.68
CA GLY A 109 -11.03 11.71 9.55
C GLY A 109 -9.58 12.06 9.91
N GLY A 110 -9.20 11.95 11.19
CA GLY A 110 -7.85 12.22 11.68
C GLY A 110 -6.90 11.03 11.55
N VAL A 111 -5.63 11.27 11.89
CA VAL A 111 -4.60 10.24 12.02
C VAL A 111 -4.28 10.04 13.50
N GLY A 112 -4.49 8.84 14.01
CA GLY A 112 -4.09 8.43 15.35
C GLY A 112 -2.81 7.60 15.31
N LEU A 113 -1.83 7.92 16.14
CA LEU A 113 -0.63 7.11 16.31
C LEU A 113 -0.43 6.75 17.78
N PHE A 114 -0.28 5.46 18.08
CA PHE A 114 0.16 4.97 19.37
C PHE A 114 1.55 4.34 19.24
N PHE A 115 2.51 4.82 20.02
CA PHE A 115 3.84 4.23 20.12
C PHE A 115 4.08 3.81 21.57
N TYR A 116 4.52 2.57 21.76
CA TYR A 116 4.92 2.06 23.07
C TYR A 116 6.29 1.37 22.99
N ALA A 117 7.20 1.78 23.88
CA ALA A 117 8.42 1.08 24.18
C ALA A 117 8.45 0.65 25.65
N GLY A 118 8.82 -0.60 25.93
CA GLY A 118 8.84 -1.14 27.30
C GLY A 118 8.64 -2.67 27.36
N HIS A 119 8.26 -3.18 28.53
CA HIS A 119 7.86 -4.58 28.68
C HIS A 119 6.46 -4.80 28.13
N GLY A 120 6.27 -5.90 27.40
CA GLY A 120 4.98 -6.36 26.94
C GLY A 120 4.83 -7.87 27.17
N MET A 121 3.60 -8.32 27.41
CA MET A 121 3.30 -9.73 27.64
C MET A 121 2.09 -10.18 26.84
N GLN A 122 2.12 -11.43 26.40
CA GLN A 122 0.96 -12.09 25.80
C GLN A 122 0.37 -13.10 26.78
N VAL A 123 -0.95 -13.05 26.94
CA VAL A 123 -1.71 -14.02 27.74
C VAL A 123 -2.97 -14.39 26.95
N GLN A 124 -3.17 -15.68 26.70
CA GLN A 124 -4.36 -16.21 26.02
C GLN A 124 -4.69 -15.51 24.69
N GLY A 125 -3.67 -15.16 23.90
CA GLY A 125 -3.84 -14.50 22.59
C GLY A 125 -3.94 -12.97 22.67
N SER A 126 -4.08 -12.38 23.86
CA SER A 126 -4.17 -10.93 24.05
C SER A 126 -2.82 -10.33 24.45
N ASN A 127 -2.56 -9.11 24.00
CA ASN A 127 -1.30 -8.39 24.25
C ASN A 127 -1.49 -7.32 25.32
N TYR A 128 -0.58 -7.28 26.29
CA TYR A 128 -0.62 -6.38 27.44
C TYR A 128 0.65 -5.54 27.52
N LEU A 129 0.47 -4.24 27.77
CA LEU A 129 1.51 -3.28 28.12
C LEU A 129 1.74 -3.33 29.63
N ILE A 130 2.98 -3.47 30.07
CA ILE A 130 3.33 -3.58 31.48
C ILE A 130 3.64 -2.18 32.05
N PRO A 131 2.87 -1.69 33.04
CA PRO A 131 3.21 -0.46 33.76
C PRO A 131 4.46 -0.60 34.64
N VAL A 132 5.13 0.50 34.97
CA VAL A 132 6.35 0.44 35.81
C VAL A 132 6.10 0.04 37.27
N ASP A 133 4.87 0.27 37.76
CA ASP A 133 4.42 -0.09 39.11
C ASP A 133 3.80 -1.50 39.18
N ALA A 134 3.74 -2.22 38.06
CA ALA A 134 3.14 -3.53 37.99
C ALA A 134 3.91 -4.56 38.83
N ARG A 135 3.21 -5.23 39.74
CA ARG A 135 3.71 -6.34 40.56
C ARG A 135 2.95 -7.62 40.21
N ILE A 136 3.44 -8.34 39.20
CA ILE A 136 2.79 -9.52 38.64
C ILE A 136 3.48 -10.78 39.18
N ASN A 137 2.76 -11.57 39.98
CA ASN A 137 3.27 -12.81 40.55
C ASN A 137 2.80 -14.06 39.80
N ALA A 138 1.68 -13.97 39.08
CA ALA A 138 1.09 -15.07 38.33
C ALA A 138 0.35 -14.59 37.06
N GLU A 139 0.13 -15.49 36.10
CA GLU A 139 -0.40 -15.17 34.75
C GLU A 139 -1.81 -14.63 34.76
N ASN A 140 -2.64 -15.17 35.64
CA ASN A 140 -4.00 -14.71 35.83
C ASN A 140 -4.06 -13.26 36.37
N GLU A 141 -2.97 -12.71 36.91
CA GLU A 141 -2.89 -11.33 37.39
C GLU A 141 -2.66 -10.30 36.28
N VAL A 142 -2.10 -10.73 35.15
CA VAL A 142 -1.74 -9.83 34.04
C VAL A 142 -2.95 -9.02 33.58
N ARG A 143 -4.11 -9.67 33.43
CA ARG A 143 -5.34 -9.02 32.91
C ARG A 143 -5.84 -7.83 33.73
N TYR A 144 -5.48 -7.73 35.01
CA TYR A 144 -5.93 -6.65 35.90
C TYR A 144 -4.79 -5.80 36.49
N LYS A 145 -3.53 -6.17 36.24
CA LYS A 145 -2.34 -5.39 36.63
C LYS A 145 -1.57 -4.81 35.44
N ALA A 146 -1.96 -5.15 34.22
CA ALA A 146 -1.40 -4.63 32.97
C ALA A 146 -2.51 -4.07 32.07
N VAL A 147 -2.13 -3.32 31.05
CA VAL A 147 -3.09 -2.64 30.15
C VAL A 147 -3.19 -3.40 28.85
N ASP A 148 -4.39 -3.85 28.48
CA ASP A 148 -4.66 -4.53 27.22
C ASP A 148 -4.47 -3.58 26.03
N VAL A 149 -3.70 -3.97 25.02
CA VAL A 149 -3.53 -3.20 23.77
C VAL A 149 -4.85 -3.09 23.01
N GLY A 150 -5.77 -4.05 23.18
CA GLY A 150 -7.13 -3.99 22.68
C GLY A 150 -7.89 -2.74 23.14
N LEU A 151 -7.59 -2.21 24.34
CA LEU A 151 -8.17 -0.93 24.80
C LEU A 151 -7.74 0.24 23.91
N VAL A 152 -6.48 0.27 23.50
CA VAL A 152 -5.94 1.30 22.60
C VAL A 152 -6.62 1.21 21.24
N LEU A 153 -6.69 0.00 20.67
CA LEU A 153 -7.34 -0.26 19.38
C LEU A 153 -8.82 0.15 19.41
N ALA A 154 -9.55 -0.21 20.48
CA ALA A 154 -10.95 0.15 20.64
C ALA A 154 -11.15 1.67 20.72
N LYS A 155 -10.28 2.41 21.42
CA LYS A 155 -10.34 3.89 21.48
C LYS A 155 -10.08 4.51 20.11
N MET A 156 -9.14 3.97 19.34
CA MET A 156 -8.83 4.44 17.98
C MET A 156 -9.96 4.14 16.99
N GLU A 157 -10.59 2.97 17.10
CA GLU A 157 -11.75 2.58 16.28
C GLU A 157 -12.99 3.45 16.60
N GLN A 158 -13.28 3.68 17.88
CA GLN A 158 -14.39 4.52 18.32
C GLN A 158 -14.30 5.96 17.81
N ALA A 159 -13.08 6.50 17.70
CA ALA A 159 -12.84 7.85 17.21
C ALA A 159 -13.09 8.01 15.70
N ARG A 160 -13.27 6.91 14.96
CA ARG A 160 -13.46 6.90 13.48
C ARG A 160 -12.37 7.66 12.73
N GLY A 161 -11.12 7.52 13.19
CA GLY A 161 -9.97 8.02 12.46
C GLY A 161 -9.85 7.34 11.09
N ASP A 162 -9.37 8.08 10.09
CA ASP A 162 -9.14 7.51 8.75
C ASP A 162 -7.93 6.54 8.77
N ILE A 163 -6.96 6.84 9.63
CA ILE A 163 -5.68 6.14 9.69
C ILE A 163 -5.25 5.99 11.16
N ASN A 164 -5.16 4.75 11.61
CA ASN A 164 -4.70 4.36 12.93
C ASN A 164 -3.37 3.62 12.80
N ILE A 165 -2.35 4.04 13.53
CA ILE A 165 -1.02 3.43 13.51
C ILE A 165 -0.66 3.03 14.94
N VAL A 166 -0.40 1.76 15.19
CA VAL A 166 0.02 1.21 16.47
C VAL A 166 1.41 0.62 16.32
N ILE A 167 2.39 1.10 17.07
CA ILE A 167 3.78 0.68 17.01
C ILE A 167 4.20 0.17 18.38
N LEU A 168 4.57 -1.11 18.45
CA LEU A 168 4.95 -1.80 19.67
C LEU A 168 6.43 -2.19 19.60
N ASP A 169 7.28 -1.36 20.22
CA ASP A 169 8.70 -1.65 20.48
C ASP A 169 8.87 -2.23 21.88
N ALA A 170 8.16 -3.32 22.13
CA ALA A 170 8.17 -3.98 23.43
C ALA A 170 9.15 -5.17 23.44
N CYS A 171 10.05 -5.18 24.40
CA CYS A 171 10.86 -6.36 24.74
C CYS A 171 9.96 -7.44 25.33
N ARG A 172 10.28 -8.69 24.98
CA ARG A 172 9.41 -9.87 25.12
C ARG A 172 9.99 -10.93 26.05
N ASP A 173 11.02 -10.59 26.81
CA ASP A 173 11.52 -11.42 27.91
C ASP A 173 10.58 -11.21 29.08
N ASN A 174 9.68 -12.16 29.33
CA ASN A 174 8.80 -12.13 30.50
C ASN A 174 9.68 -12.04 31.78
N PRO A 175 9.74 -10.87 32.46
CA PRO A 175 10.61 -10.72 33.62
C PRO A 175 10.10 -11.55 34.80
N PHE A 176 8.87 -12.08 34.70
CA PHE A 176 8.20 -12.90 35.69
C PHE A 176 8.31 -14.41 35.40
N ASN A 177 9.08 -14.84 34.39
CA ASN A 177 9.23 -16.24 33.96
C ASN A 177 9.66 -17.24 35.07
N ARG A 178 10.16 -16.78 36.22
CA ARG A 178 10.47 -17.68 37.35
C ARG A 178 9.20 -18.24 38.03
N SER A 179 8.04 -17.59 37.88
CA SER A 179 6.77 -17.99 38.50
C SER A 179 5.76 -18.60 37.52
N PHE A 180 6.06 -18.56 36.23
CA PHE A 180 5.13 -18.90 35.15
C PHE A 180 5.65 -20.14 34.40
N ARG A 181 4.85 -21.21 34.35
CA ARG A 181 5.12 -22.37 33.47
C ARG A 181 4.63 -22.15 32.02
N SER A 182 4.49 -20.90 31.57
CA SER A 182 3.88 -20.60 30.26
C SER A 182 4.89 -20.65 29.12
N SER A 183 4.53 -21.34 28.05
CA SER A 183 5.38 -21.66 26.89
C SER A 183 5.40 -20.60 25.79
N SER A 184 4.59 -19.53 25.87
CA SER A 184 4.50 -18.49 24.84
C SER A 184 5.50 -17.36 25.09
N ARG A 185 6.44 -17.16 24.14
CA ARG A 185 7.40 -16.05 24.17
C ARG A 185 6.87 -14.90 23.31
N GLY A 186 6.70 -13.72 23.90
CA GLY A 186 6.40 -12.48 23.19
C GLY A 186 4.96 -12.21 22.77
N LEU A 187 4.71 -11.03 22.20
CA LEU A 187 3.37 -10.60 21.74
C LEU A 187 2.78 -11.50 20.65
N ALA A 188 1.48 -11.77 20.75
CA ALA A 188 0.68 -12.38 19.70
C ALA A 188 0.54 -11.46 18.50
N SER A 189 0.34 -12.04 17.32
CA SER A 189 -0.19 -11.28 16.19
C SER A 189 -1.63 -10.90 16.49
N MET A 190 -1.99 -9.64 16.26
CA MET A 190 -3.36 -9.14 16.33
C MET A 190 -3.84 -8.81 14.92
N ASP A 191 -5.11 -9.07 14.65
CA ASP A 191 -5.78 -8.59 13.45
C ASP A 191 -5.91 -7.07 13.54
N ALA A 192 -5.51 -6.36 12.50
CA ALA A 192 -5.64 -4.91 12.45
C ALA A 192 -7.09 -4.55 12.08
N PRO A 193 -7.82 -3.79 12.93
CA PRO A 193 -9.14 -3.27 12.56
C PRO A 193 -9.06 -2.42 11.28
N THR A 194 -10.19 -2.22 10.60
CA THR A 194 -10.24 -1.37 9.39
C THR A 194 -9.59 -0.01 9.63
N GLY A 195 -8.78 0.44 8.67
CA GLY A 195 -8.05 1.70 8.79
C GLY A 195 -6.89 1.66 9.79
N THR A 196 -6.45 0.48 10.25
CA THR A 196 -5.35 0.34 11.22
C THR A 196 -4.13 -0.36 10.63
N LEU A 197 -2.94 0.10 11.00
CA LEU A 197 -1.67 -0.59 10.83
C LEU A 197 -1.07 -0.84 12.21
N ILE A 198 -0.70 -2.09 12.49
CA ILE A 198 -0.01 -2.51 13.71
C ILE A 198 1.38 -2.99 13.32
N ALA A 199 2.41 -2.34 13.85
CA ALA A 199 3.81 -2.68 13.65
C ALA A 199 4.46 -3.18 14.95
N TYR A 200 5.24 -4.25 14.83
CA TYR A 200 5.98 -4.88 15.92
C TYR A 200 7.48 -4.81 15.63
N ALA A 201 8.27 -4.50 16.65
CA ALA A 201 9.73 -4.44 16.52
C ALA A 201 10.41 -5.78 16.16
N THR A 202 9.70 -6.90 16.34
CA THR A 202 10.15 -8.25 15.98
C THR A 202 8.97 -9.16 15.65
N ALA A 203 9.25 -10.33 15.06
CA ALA A 203 8.25 -11.29 14.65
C ALA A 203 7.47 -11.88 15.85
N PRO A 204 6.21 -12.30 15.66
CA PRO A 204 5.47 -13.07 16.67
C PRO A 204 6.30 -14.25 17.18
N GLY A 205 6.30 -14.51 18.48
CA GLY A 205 7.09 -15.61 19.05
C GLY A 205 8.59 -15.33 19.27
N LYS A 206 9.12 -14.17 18.85
CA LYS A 206 10.56 -13.80 18.95
C LYS A 206 10.77 -12.55 19.80
N THR A 207 12.00 -12.31 20.26
CA THR A 207 12.37 -11.17 21.13
C THR A 207 13.07 -10.06 20.33
N ALA A 208 12.83 -8.81 20.70
CA ALA A 208 13.59 -7.64 20.23
C ALA A 208 14.64 -7.30 21.29
N ALA A 209 15.88 -7.05 20.88
CA ALA A 209 16.94 -6.67 21.80
C ALA A 209 16.81 -5.18 22.18
N ASP A 210 17.02 -4.86 23.46
CA ASP A 210 17.13 -3.47 23.95
C ASP A 210 18.28 -2.75 23.20
N GLY A 211 19.37 -3.47 22.93
CA GLY A 211 20.55 -2.98 22.21
C GLY A 211 21.45 -2.10 23.07
N ASP A 212 22.69 -1.88 22.62
CA ASP A 212 23.72 -1.15 23.40
C ASP A 212 23.81 0.34 23.03
N GLY A 213 22.98 0.80 22.09
CA GLY A 213 22.94 2.17 21.62
C GLY A 213 22.10 3.08 22.50
N ARG A 214 21.98 4.37 22.12
CA ARG A 214 21.10 5.34 22.80
C ARG A 214 19.62 4.96 22.74
N ASN A 215 19.23 4.27 21.66
CA ASN A 215 17.87 3.86 21.31
C ASN A 215 17.89 2.38 20.90
N GLY A 216 16.75 1.70 20.99
CA GLY A 216 16.58 0.35 20.45
C GLY A 216 16.83 0.28 18.95
N LEU A 217 17.25 -0.88 18.43
CA LEU A 217 17.59 -1.03 17.01
C LEU A 217 16.40 -0.72 16.08
N PHE A 218 15.20 -1.19 16.45
CA PHE A 218 13.98 -0.94 15.69
C PHE A 218 13.62 0.55 15.69
N THR A 219 13.52 1.16 16.86
CA THR A 219 13.23 2.60 16.97
C THR A 219 14.28 3.45 16.25
N SER A 220 15.57 3.12 16.36
CA SER A 220 16.63 3.83 15.65
C SER A 220 16.43 3.85 14.13
N GLU A 221 16.10 2.70 13.53
CA GLU A 221 15.82 2.64 12.09
C GLU A 221 14.49 3.30 11.73
N LEU A 222 13.46 3.16 12.56
CA LEU A 222 12.17 3.80 12.33
C LEU A 222 12.29 5.32 12.30
N LEU A 223 12.96 5.92 13.28
CA LEU A 223 13.22 7.36 13.37
C LEU A 223 13.92 7.88 12.11
N ARG A 224 14.87 7.10 11.56
CA ARG A 224 15.59 7.46 10.33
C ARG A 224 14.65 7.46 9.13
N VAL A 225 13.82 6.43 8.98
CA VAL A 225 13.02 6.22 7.76
C VAL A 225 11.76 7.11 7.73
N ILE A 226 11.06 7.33 8.86
CA ILE A 226 9.82 8.14 8.90
C ILE A 226 10.03 9.59 8.46
N GLN A 227 11.26 10.09 8.56
CA GLN A 227 11.62 11.43 8.12
C GLN A 227 11.84 11.53 6.61
N THR A 228 11.84 10.42 5.87
CA THR A 228 12.05 10.43 4.41
C THR A 228 10.82 11.03 3.71
N PRO A 229 10.98 12.12 2.93
CA PRO A 229 9.87 12.73 2.23
C PRO A 229 9.21 11.78 1.23
N GLY A 230 7.88 11.78 1.18
CA GLY A 230 7.08 11.08 0.18
C GLY A 230 6.99 9.57 0.36
N LEU A 231 7.56 8.98 1.42
CA LEU A 231 7.41 7.55 1.68
C LEU A 231 6.03 7.22 2.26
N ARG A 232 5.37 6.23 1.65
CA ARG A 232 4.16 5.62 2.20
C ARG A 232 4.50 4.85 3.46
N VAL A 233 3.56 4.79 4.40
CA VAL A 233 3.74 4.10 5.68
C VAL A 233 4.16 2.64 5.52
N GLU A 234 3.63 1.93 4.52
CA GLU A 234 4.02 0.55 4.23
C GLU A 234 5.48 0.45 3.76
N ASP A 235 5.92 1.41 2.92
CA ASP A 235 7.31 1.48 2.46
C ASP A 235 8.27 1.85 3.59
N VAL A 236 7.83 2.69 4.54
CA VAL A 236 8.58 2.98 5.77
C VAL A 236 8.84 1.69 6.53
N PHE A 237 7.80 0.93 6.87
CA PHE A 237 7.98 -0.30 7.66
C PHE A 237 8.72 -1.40 6.89
N LYS A 238 8.55 -1.48 5.56
CA LYS A 238 9.34 -2.37 4.70
C LYS A 238 10.84 -2.05 4.73
N GLN A 239 11.20 -0.76 4.66
CA GLN A 239 12.60 -0.34 4.76
C GLN A 239 13.17 -0.58 6.15
N VAL A 240 12.40 -0.28 7.21
CA VAL A 240 12.79 -0.57 8.60
C VAL A 240 13.03 -2.06 8.80
N ARG A 241 12.14 -2.94 8.32
CA ARG A 241 12.33 -4.40 8.39
C ARG A 241 13.63 -4.83 7.74
N LYS A 242 13.91 -4.33 6.53
CA LYS A 242 15.14 -4.64 5.81
C LYS A 242 16.37 -4.24 6.63
N SER A 243 16.42 -2.99 7.10
CA SER A 243 17.57 -2.45 7.84
C SER A 243 17.78 -3.14 9.19
N VAL A 244 16.71 -3.41 9.95
CA VAL A 244 16.80 -4.11 11.24
C VAL A 244 17.27 -5.55 11.05
N ARG A 245 16.75 -6.27 10.04
CA ARG A 245 17.19 -7.64 9.75
C ARG A 245 18.67 -7.69 9.38
N GLU A 246 19.13 -6.76 8.54
CA GLU A 246 20.54 -6.68 8.13
C GLU A 246 21.46 -6.37 9.32
N LYS A 247 21.13 -5.34 10.12
CA LYS A 247 21.96 -4.92 11.27
C LYS A 247 21.97 -5.90 12.43
N SER A 248 20.89 -6.68 12.59
CA SER A 248 20.79 -7.71 13.62
C SER A 248 21.35 -9.07 13.20
N GLY A 249 21.86 -9.21 11.97
CA GLY A 249 22.32 -10.51 11.44
C GLY A 249 21.19 -11.55 11.36
N ASN A 250 19.97 -11.11 10.99
CA ASN A 250 18.73 -11.88 10.96
C ASN A 250 18.16 -12.30 12.34
N SER A 251 18.72 -11.85 13.45
CA SER A 251 18.19 -12.19 14.79
C SER A 251 16.90 -11.45 15.16
N GLN A 252 16.65 -10.27 14.56
CA GLN A 252 15.46 -9.47 14.74
C GLN A 252 14.80 -9.15 13.39
N VAL A 253 13.51 -9.45 13.25
CA VAL A 253 12.74 -9.20 12.03
C VAL A 253 11.44 -8.49 12.38
N PRO A 254 11.33 -7.17 12.14
CA PRO A 254 10.08 -6.44 12.35
C PRO A 254 8.92 -7.00 11.53
N TRP A 255 7.72 -6.93 12.08
CA TRP A 255 6.50 -7.48 11.49
C TRP A 255 5.38 -6.43 11.50
N GLU A 256 4.48 -6.47 10.52
CA GLU A 256 3.30 -5.61 10.49
C GLU A 256 2.04 -6.36 10.08
N SER A 257 0.91 -5.88 10.58
CA SER A 257 -0.45 -6.25 10.18
C SER A 257 -1.15 -4.96 9.76
N SER A 258 -1.75 -4.90 8.58
CA SER A 258 -2.33 -3.67 8.05
C SER A 258 -3.65 -3.91 7.35
N SER A 259 -4.63 -3.10 7.74
CA SER A 259 -5.95 -2.95 7.13
C SER A 259 -6.18 -1.49 6.70
N LEU A 260 -5.09 -0.75 6.41
CA LEU A 260 -5.19 0.60 5.83
C LEU A 260 -5.83 0.56 4.44
N GLU A 261 -6.76 1.48 4.22
CA GLU A 261 -7.46 1.67 2.94
C GLU A 261 -6.91 2.88 2.16
N GLY A 262 -6.42 3.90 2.88
CA GLY A 262 -5.84 5.12 2.31
C GLY A 262 -4.32 5.20 2.45
N ASN A 263 -3.69 6.08 1.68
CA ASN A 263 -2.26 6.34 1.80
C ASN A 263 -1.97 7.25 2.99
N PHE A 264 -0.96 6.90 3.79
CA PHE A 264 -0.37 7.79 4.81
C PHE A 264 1.11 8.05 4.50
N HIS A 265 1.53 9.29 4.71
CA HIS A 265 2.93 9.70 4.64
C HIS A 265 3.29 10.45 5.91
N PHE A 266 4.29 9.96 6.63
CA PHE A 266 4.82 10.64 7.81
C PHE A 266 5.36 12.02 7.45
N ASN A 267 6.20 12.08 6.41
CA ASN A 267 6.72 13.31 5.82
C ASN A 267 6.23 13.46 4.37
N PRO A 268 5.19 14.24 4.07
CA PRO A 268 4.74 14.44 2.69
C PRO A 268 5.78 15.24 1.86
N GLN A 269 6.02 14.84 0.61
CA GLN A 269 6.88 15.61 -0.31
C GLN A 269 6.21 16.94 -0.66
N GLN A 270 6.88 18.06 -0.42
CA GLN A 270 6.50 19.35 -1.02
C GLN A 270 6.85 19.33 -2.51
N ILE A 271 5.85 19.31 -3.37
CA ILE A 271 6.04 19.52 -4.80
C ILE A 271 6.18 21.03 -5.01
N SER A 272 7.38 21.51 -5.31
CA SER A 272 7.59 22.89 -5.79
C SER A 272 7.09 23.00 -7.23
N PRO A 273 6.30 24.03 -7.59
CA PRO A 273 5.61 24.12 -8.88
C PRO A 273 6.48 24.37 -10.13
N GLU A 274 7.80 24.23 -10.10
CA GLU A 274 8.68 24.78 -11.15
C GLU A 274 9.16 23.84 -12.26
N SER A 275 8.72 22.58 -12.38
CA SER A 275 9.24 21.72 -13.46
C SER A 275 8.28 20.63 -13.93
N VAL A 276 7.25 21.01 -14.70
CA VAL A 276 6.61 20.08 -15.64
C VAL A 276 6.42 20.80 -16.97
N THR A 277 7.39 20.66 -17.87
CA THR A 277 7.24 21.03 -19.29
C THR A 277 6.98 19.74 -20.05
N LEU A 278 5.73 19.49 -20.46
CA LEU A 278 5.38 18.36 -21.33
C LEU A 278 5.68 18.75 -22.79
N PRO A 279 6.43 17.94 -23.57
CA PRO A 279 6.59 18.18 -25.00
C PRO A 279 5.33 17.77 -25.78
N LEU A 280 4.90 18.65 -26.70
CA LEU A 280 3.82 18.42 -27.67
C LEU A 280 4.26 17.37 -28.72
N GLN A 281 3.49 16.29 -28.88
CA GLN A 281 3.66 15.34 -29.99
C GLN A 281 2.89 15.82 -31.25
N PRO A 282 3.43 15.62 -32.46
CA PRO A 282 2.78 15.97 -33.73
C PRO A 282 1.69 14.94 -34.14
N PRO A 283 0.75 15.33 -35.03
CA PRO A 283 -0.43 14.54 -35.35
C PRO A 283 -0.13 13.38 -36.31
N VAL A 284 -0.70 12.20 -36.02
CA VAL A 284 -0.57 10.97 -36.83
C VAL A 284 -1.59 10.98 -37.97
N GLN A 285 -1.14 10.71 -39.20
CA GLN A 285 -1.99 10.56 -40.38
C GLN A 285 -2.69 9.19 -40.42
N ALA A 286 -3.94 9.18 -40.87
CA ALA A 286 -4.78 7.99 -41.02
C ALA A 286 -4.47 7.22 -42.31
N VAL A 287 -4.48 5.88 -42.25
CA VAL A 287 -4.42 5.00 -43.42
C VAL A 287 -5.72 4.19 -43.53
N SER A 288 -6.25 4.13 -44.75
CA SER A 288 -7.54 3.57 -45.13
C SER A 288 -7.61 2.03 -45.02
N LEU A 289 -8.78 1.51 -44.63
CA LEU A 289 -9.14 0.09 -44.64
C LEU A 289 -9.91 -0.23 -45.92
N ASP A 290 -9.59 -1.35 -46.58
CA ASP A 290 -10.53 -1.96 -47.52
C ASP A 290 -10.59 -3.49 -47.42
N THR A 291 -11.85 -3.95 -47.43
CA THR A 291 -12.47 -5.25 -47.77
C THR A 291 -12.17 -6.58 -47.05
N ALA A 292 -13.30 -7.25 -46.74
CA ALA A 292 -13.53 -8.47 -45.98
C ALA A 292 -13.17 -9.80 -46.67
N ALA A 293 -12.92 -10.83 -45.84
CA ALA A 293 -13.10 -12.26 -46.16
C ALA A 293 -13.62 -13.02 -44.91
N PRO A 294 -14.42 -14.11 -45.06
CA PRO A 294 -15.12 -14.82 -43.98
C PRO A 294 -14.22 -15.86 -43.26
N PRO A 295 -14.63 -16.41 -42.10
CA PRO A 295 -13.71 -16.84 -41.04
C PRO A 295 -13.10 -18.22 -41.31
N PRO A 296 -11.80 -18.43 -41.05
CA PRO A 296 -11.25 -19.76 -40.89
C PRO A 296 -11.23 -20.16 -39.40
N ASN A 297 -11.83 -21.32 -39.16
CA ASN A 297 -11.64 -22.21 -38.03
C ASN A 297 -10.26 -22.13 -37.37
N HIS A 298 -10.29 -22.20 -36.04
CA HIS A 298 -9.22 -22.69 -35.15
C HIS A 298 -7.81 -22.62 -35.73
N LEU A 299 -7.15 -21.47 -35.55
CA LEU A 299 -5.70 -21.47 -35.54
C LEU A 299 -5.24 -22.39 -34.39
N PRO A 300 -4.32 -23.33 -34.65
CA PRO A 300 -3.81 -24.18 -33.59
C PRO A 300 -3.07 -23.30 -32.56
N ALA A 301 -3.10 -23.77 -31.32
CA ALA A 301 -2.38 -23.32 -30.13
C ALA A 301 -0.86 -23.06 -30.26
N SER A 302 -0.30 -23.11 -31.47
CA SER A 302 1.13 -23.27 -31.73
C SER A 302 1.94 -21.96 -31.76
N ALA A 303 1.36 -20.81 -31.39
CA ALA A 303 2.08 -19.54 -31.34
C ALA A 303 2.25 -18.95 -29.92
N LEU A 304 1.58 -19.51 -28.92
CA LEU A 304 2.02 -19.31 -27.55
C LEU A 304 3.24 -20.20 -27.37
N GLN A 305 4.43 -19.61 -27.25
CA GLN A 305 5.56 -20.31 -26.67
C GLN A 305 5.20 -20.60 -25.20
N VAL A 306 4.40 -21.65 -24.96
CA VAL A 306 3.92 -22.09 -23.64
C VAL A 306 5.10 -22.54 -22.76
N GLU A 307 6.26 -22.77 -23.38
CA GLU A 307 7.53 -23.08 -22.72
C GLU A 307 8.29 -21.83 -22.24
N SER A 308 7.94 -20.63 -22.72
CA SER A 308 8.62 -19.40 -22.29
C SER A 308 8.11 -18.97 -20.90
N PRO A 309 9.00 -18.77 -19.91
CA PRO A 309 8.61 -18.30 -18.58
C PRO A 309 8.19 -16.82 -18.57
N ARG A 310 8.26 -16.13 -19.72
CA ARG A 310 7.93 -14.71 -19.85
C ARG A 310 6.93 -14.41 -20.95
N SER A 311 6.16 -13.35 -20.73
CA SER A 311 5.22 -12.80 -21.72
C SER A 311 5.92 -12.33 -22.99
N PRO A 312 5.24 -12.39 -24.15
CA PRO A 312 5.72 -11.86 -25.41
C PRO A 312 5.68 -10.32 -25.37
N PRO A 313 6.48 -9.62 -26.19
CA PRO A 313 6.47 -8.16 -26.27
C PRO A 313 5.11 -7.55 -26.64
N GLU A 314 4.23 -8.33 -27.29
CA GLU A 314 2.92 -7.89 -27.77
C GLU A 314 1.84 -7.84 -26.66
N ASN A 315 2.17 -8.23 -25.42
CA ASN A 315 1.23 -8.18 -24.30
C ASN A 315 0.88 -6.71 -23.94
N LEU A 316 -0.35 -6.31 -24.24
CA LEU A 316 -0.90 -4.98 -23.99
C LEU A 316 -1.08 -4.65 -22.51
N ALA A 317 -1.07 -5.66 -21.63
CA ALA A 317 -1.13 -5.47 -20.19
C ALA A 317 0.26 -5.32 -19.55
N TYR A 318 1.35 -5.64 -20.27
CA TYR A 318 2.70 -5.71 -19.72
C TYR A 318 3.17 -4.37 -19.12
N ASN A 319 3.58 -4.43 -17.86
CA ASN A 319 4.08 -3.30 -17.10
C ASN A 319 5.09 -3.72 -16.02
N ARG A 320 6.33 -3.95 -16.45
CA ARG A 320 7.45 -4.28 -15.54
C ARG A 320 7.87 -3.13 -14.62
N GLN A 321 7.55 -1.88 -14.98
CA GLN A 321 7.87 -0.72 -14.15
C GLN A 321 6.95 -0.61 -12.93
N GLN A 322 5.87 -1.40 -12.87
CA GLN A 322 4.92 -1.46 -11.76
C GLN A 322 4.36 -0.09 -11.38
N THR A 323 4.19 0.78 -12.38
CA THR A 323 3.74 2.17 -12.22
C THR A 323 2.94 2.61 -13.45
N GLY A 324 2.05 3.58 -13.27
CA GLY A 324 1.24 4.09 -14.39
C GLY A 324 0.31 3.04 -14.99
N PHE A 325 0.16 3.08 -16.31
CA PHE A 325 -0.70 2.17 -17.07
C PHE A 325 0.12 1.30 -18.03
N PRO A 326 -0.32 0.07 -18.34
CA PRO A 326 -1.49 -0.64 -17.80
C PRO A 326 -1.38 -0.95 -16.32
N SER A 327 -2.47 -0.81 -15.56
CA SER A 327 -2.49 -0.88 -14.09
C SER A 327 -3.39 -2.00 -13.60
N PRO A 328 -2.89 -2.92 -12.76
CA PRO A 328 -3.70 -3.99 -12.17
C PRO A 328 -4.32 -3.59 -10.82
N LEU A 329 -4.23 -2.31 -10.42
CA LEU A 329 -4.52 -1.88 -9.05
C LEU A 329 -5.99 -2.05 -8.62
N GLU A 330 -6.90 -2.19 -9.58
CA GLU A 330 -8.33 -2.47 -9.36
C GLU A 330 -8.64 -3.97 -9.15
N SER A 331 -7.63 -4.85 -9.24
CA SER A 331 -7.76 -6.26 -8.85
C SER A 331 -8.01 -6.40 -7.35
N ASP A 332 -8.57 -7.51 -6.89
CA ASP A 332 -8.67 -7.79 -5.45
C ASP A 332 -7.28 -8.06 -4.84
N ARG A 333 -7.22 -8.10 -3.50
CA ARG A 333 -5.98 -8.46 -2.80
C ARG A 333 -5.82 -9.98 -2.79
N GLY A 334 -4.58 -10.43 -2.97
CA GLY A 334 -4.28 -11.86 -2.91
C GLY A 334 -4.00 -12.35 -1.49
N TRP A 335 -4.41 -13.58 -1.17
CA TRP A 335 -4.12 -14.27 0.09
C TRP A 335 -2.61 -14.54 0.34
N GLY A 336 -2.19 -14.63 1.61
CA GLY A 336 -0.97 -15.34 2.03
C GLY A 336 0.39 -14.83 1.51
N GLY A 337 0.46 -13.67 0.87
CA GLY A 337 1.71 -13.11 0.35
C GLY A 337 1.79 -12.95 -1.17
N GLY A 338 0.70 -13.11 -1.92
CA GLY A 338 0.55 -12.62 -3.31
C GLY A 338 0.63 -11.08 -3.38
N SER A 339 1.81 -10.58 -3.05
CA SER A 339 2.04 -9.34 -2.30
C SER A 339 2.05 -8.07 -3.15
N SER A 340 1.87 -8.20 -4.46
CA SER A 340 1.79 -7.06 -5.36
C SER A 340 0.89 -7.37 -6.56
N LYS A 341 -0.19 -6.61 -6.71
CA LYS A 341 -1.07 -6.68 -7.90
C LYS A 341 -0.29 -6.48 -9.19
N TRP A 342 0.83 -5.75 -9.14
CA TRP A 342 1.72 -5.52 -10.27
C TRP A 342 2.40 -6.78 -10.80
N GLN A 343 2.41 -7.86 -10.03
CA GLN A 343 2.90 -9.16 -10.51
C GLN A 343 1.97 -9.75 -11.57
N LEU A 344 0.70 -9.36 -11.63
CA LEU A 344 -0.24 -9.77 -12.69
C LEU A 344 0.15 -9.24 -14.09
N VAL A 345 1.09 -8.30 -14.15
CA VAL A 345 1.49 -7.62 -15.39
C VAL A 345 3.00 -7.50 -15.52
N ASP A 346 3.78 -8.20 -14.68
CA ASP A 346 5.24 -8.07 -14.68
C ASP A 346 5.89 -8.91 -15.79
N GLY A 347 5.07 -9.69 -16.50
CA GLY A 347 5.45 -10.54 -17.62
C GLY A 347 6.07 -11.85 -17.19
N GLN A 348 5.92 -12.29 -15.94
CA GLN A 348 6.41 -13.58 -15.47
C GLN A 348 5.27 -14.59 -15.32
N ARG A 349 5.36 -15.65 -16.12
CA ARG A 349 4.37 -16.74 -16.15
C ARG A 349 4.64 -17.78 -15.07
N THR A 350 5.89 -17.93 -14.67
CA THR A 350 6.33 -18.92 -13.67
C THR A 350 7.36 -18.33 -12.71
N TYR A 351 7.39 -18.85 -11.47
CA TYR A 351 8.34 -18.45 -10.43
C TYR A 351 8.99 -19.71 -9.82
N PRO A 352 10.25 -20.05 -10.17
CA PRO A 352 10.83 -21.36 -9.85
C PRO A 352 11.07 -21.66 -8.36
N ASN A 353 11.06 -20.64 -7.48
CA ASN A 353 11.43 -20.76 -6.07
C ASN A 353 10.51 -19.96 -5.12
N GLU A 354 9.38 -19.46 -5.63
CA GLU A 354 8.50 -18.57 -4.87
C GLU A 354 7.04 -18.86 -5.25
N TRP A 355 6.25 -19.32 -4.27
CA TRP A 355 4.86 -19.70 -4.47
C TRP A 355 3.87 -18.54 -4.29
N ALA A 356 4.27 -17.47 -3.59
CA ALA A 356 3.39 -16.35 -3.23
C ALA A 356 3.54 -15.15 -4.21
N ARG A 357 3.16 -15.35 -5.48
CA ARG A 357 3.26 -14.32 -6.54
C ARG A 357 1.98 -14.17 -7.35
N GLY A 358 1.67 -12.98 -7.83
CA GLY A 358 0.42 -12.72 -8.53
C GLY A 358 -0.78 -12.61 -7.58
N LEU A 359 -1.98 -12.93 -8.08
CA LEU A 359 -3.22 -12.93 -7.29
C LEU A 359 -3.48 -14.32 -6.71
N ALA A 360 -3.17 -14.48 -5.44
CA ALA A 360 -3.56 -15.64 -4.64
C ALA A 360 -5.02 -15.54 -4.20
N PHE A 361 -5.78 -16.61 -4.30
CA PHE A 361 -7.14 -16.64 -3.76
C PHE A 361 -7.34 -17.97 -3.05
N THR A 362 -7.80 -17.90 -1.81
CA THR A 362 -8.19 -19.07 -1.02
C THR A 362 -9.66 -18.98 -0.68
N GLY A 363 -10.18 -20.00 -0.03
CA GLY A 363 -11.60 -20.08 0.27
C GLY A 363 -12.27 -20.97 -0.75
N GLY A 364 -13.14 -21.80 -0.22
CA GLY A 364 -13.71 -23.01 -0.79
C GLY A 364 -14.36 -23.77 0.39
N PRO A 365 -14.82 -25.01 0.23
CA PRO A 365 -15.53 -25.72 1.29
C PRO A 365 -14.74 -25.83 2.60
N GLN A 366 -13.41 -25.89 2.49
CA GLN A 366 -12.50 -26.09 3.61
C GLN A 366 -12.06 -24.80 4.33
N LYS A 367 -12.51 -23.61 3.88
CA LYS A 367 -12.14 -22.30 4.46
C LYS A 367 -10.65 -22.16 4.72
N TRP A 368 -9.84 -22.61 3.75
CA TRP A 368 -8.40 -22.69 3.90
C TRP A 368 -7.84 -21.31 4.23
N ALA A 369 -7.12 -21.22 5.35
CA ALA A 369 -6.59 -20.00 5.93
C ALA A 369 -7.59 -18.88 6.26
N GLY A 370 -8.86 -19.23 6.52
CA GLY A 370 -9.86 -18.34 7.12
C GLY A 370 -10.51 -17.33 6.17
N GLU A 371 -10.12 -17.27 4.89
CA GLU A 371 -10.82 -16.41 3.93
C GLU A 371 -12.22 -16.95 3.62
N SER A 372 -13.22 -16.06 3.65
CA SER A 372 -14.55 -16.35 3.14
C SER A 372 -14.51 -16.46 1.62
N CYS A 373 -15.08 -17.54 1.10
CA CYS A 373 -15.29 -17.66 -0.33
C CYS A 373 -16.34 -16.65 -0.85
N GLY A 374 -16.31 -16.38 -2.15
CA GLY A 374 -17.20 -15.50 -2.87
C GLY A 374 -16.55 -14.95 -4.13
N TRP A 375 -17.20 -13.93 -4.71
CA TRP A 375 -16.70 -13.29 -5.91
C TRP A 375 -15.37 -12.56 -5.68
N ARG A 376 -14.43 -12.78 -6.59
CA ARG A 376 -13.13 -12.12 -6.69
C ARG A 376 -12.90 -11.56 -8.09
N GLN A 377 -11.92 -10.66 -8.23
CA GLN A 377 -11.53 -10.08 -9.51
C GLN A 377 -10.03 -9.85 -9.69
N ALA A 378 -9.56 -9.97 -10.92
CA ALA A 378 -8.34 -9.36 -11.43
C ALA A 378 -8.72 -8.35 -12.53
N THR A 379 -8.27 -7.10 -12.43
CA THR A 379 -8.68 -6.00 -13.31
C THR A 379 -7.47 -5.25 -13.82
N ILE A 380 -7.37 -5.08 -15.13
CA ILE A 380 -6.37 -4.26 -15.81
C ILE A 380 -7.03 -2.99 -16.35
N SER A 381 -6.55 -1.83 -15.89
CA SER A 381 -6.93 -0.52 -16.40
C SER A 381 -5.87 -0.02 -17.37
N PHE A 382 -6.24 0.35 -18.58
CA PHE A 382 -5.27 0.74 -19.62
C PHE A 382 -4.93 2.24 -19.62
N GLY A 383 -5.71 3.06 -18.90
CA GLY A 383 -5.56 4.53 -18.89
C GLY A 383 -5.93 5.23 -20.20
N LYS A 384 -6.27 4.45 -21.23
CA LYS A 384 -6.75 4.90 -22.53
C LYS A 384 -7.65 3.81 -23.13
N LEU A 385 -8.46 4.19 -24.11
CA LEU A 385 -9.17 3.21 -24.92
C LEU A 385 -8.16 2.29 -25.62
N THR A 386 -8.30 1.00 -25.40
CA THR A 386 -7.40 -0.03 -25.92
C THR A 386 -8.21 -1.09 -26.63
N THR A 387 -7.79 -1.42 -27.85
CA THR A 387 -8.44 -2.42 -28.71
C THR A 387 -7.74 -3.76 -28.58
N PHE A 388 -8.49 -4.82 -28.27
CA PHE A 388 -7.99 -6.18 -28.08
C PHE A 388 -9.08 -7.21 -28.38
N ASP A 389 -8.70 -8.47 -28.59
CA ASP A 389 -9.59 -9.60 -28.94
C ASP A 389 -9.19 -10.90 -28.24
N ARG A 390 -8.14 -10.87 -27.41
CA ARG A 390 -7.64 -12.03 -26.68
C ARG A 390 -7.20 -11.68 -25.26
N VAL A 391 -7.51 -12.58 -24.33
CA VAL A 391 -7.01 -12.58 -22.95
C VAL A 391 -6.36 -13.93 -22.66
N VAL A 392 -5.21 -13.92 -21.95
CA VAL A 392 -4.56 -15.14 -21.45
C VAL A 392 -4.32 -14.99 -19.95
N LEU A 393 -4.84 -15.95 -19.18
CA LEU A 393 -4.74 -15.98 -17.72
C LEU A 393 -3.88 -17.16 -17.30
N TRP A 394 -2.75 -16.88 -16.64
CA TRP A 394 -1.78 -17.90 -16.23
C TRP A 394 -2.06 -18.35 -14.80
N HIS A 395 -2.82 -19.42 -14.64
CA HIS A 395 -3.08 -20.02 -13.34
C HIS A 395 -1.93 -20.92 -12.91
N HIS A 396 -1.72 -21.14 -11.62
CA HIS A 396 -0.67 -22.07 -11.16
C HIS A 396 -0.92 -23.53 -11.57
N GLY A 397 -2.19 -23.94 -11.73
CA GLY A 397 -2.53 -25.25 -12.29
C GLY A 397 -4.01 -25.36 -12.66
N GLN A 398 -4.33 -26.36 -13.49
CA GLN A 398 -5.69 -26.59 -13.99
C GLN A 398 -6.74 -26.79 -12.87
N ASP A 399 -6.38 -27.51 -11.80
CA ASP A 399 -7.27 -27.74 -10.65
C ASP A 399 -7.61 -26.47 -9.87
N GLN A 400 -6.76 -25.44 -10.00
CA GLN A 400 -6.87 -24.15 -9.34
C GLN A 400 -7.62 -23.10 -10.16
N ILE A 401 -8.08 -23.46 -11.36
CA ILE A 401 -8.95 -22.60 -12.16
C ILE A 401 -10.36 -22.63 -11.54
N PRO A 402 -10.96 -21.48 -11.20
CA PRO A 402 -12.33 -21.38 -10.72
C PRO A 402 -13.33 -22.02 -11.69
N THR A 403 -14.35 -22.70 -11.18
CA THR A 403 -15.38 -23.31 -12.03
C THR A 403 -16.25 -22.24 -12.68
N VAL A 404 -16.61 -21.20 -11.93
CA VAL A 404 -17.45 -20.10 -12.40
C VAL A 404 -16.60 -18.83 -12.59
N CYS A 405 -16.60 -18.29 -13.80
CA CYS A 405 -15.87 -17.07 -14.12
C CYS A 405 -16.48 -16.28 -15.29
N SER A 406 -16.03 -15.03 -15.44
CA SER A 406 -16.40 -14.15 -16.53
C SER A 406 -15.25 -13.20 -16.90
N ILE A 407 -15.19 -12.81 -18.17
CA ILE A 407 -14.39 -11.69 -18.67
C ILE A 407 -15.35 -10.53 -18.96
N GLN A 408 -15.02 -9.38 -18.40
CA GLN A 408 -15.82 -8.17 -18.51
C GLN A 408 -14.95 -7.01 -18.98
N VAL A 409 -15.56 -6.07 -19.69
CA VAL A 409 -14.91 -4.83 -20.13
C VAL A 409 -15.65 -3.62 -19.63
N PHE A 410 -14.89 -2.55 -19.35
CA PHE A 410 -15.45 -1.26 -18.98
C PHE A 410 -15.45 -0.34 -20.21
N GLN A 411 -16.66 0.01 -20.66
CA GLN A 411 -16.90 0.87 -21.82
C GLN A 411 -18.04 1.83 -21.49
N GLN A 412 -17.88 3.11 -21.85
CA GLN A 412 -18.93 4.13 -21.68
C GLN A 412 -19.48 4.20 -20.24
N GLY A 413 -18.61 4.07 -19.24
CA GLY A 413 -18.99 4.17 -17.83
C GLY A 413 -19.67 2.93 -17.24
N ARG A 414 -19.73 1.80 -17.95
CA ARG A 414 -20.37 0.56 -17.46
C ARG A 414 -19.55 -0.69 -17.77
N TRP A 415 -19.72 -1.70 -16.91
CA TRP A 415 -19.20 -3.05 -17.15
C TRP A 415 -20.12 -3.83 -18.09
N ARG A 416 -19.53 -4.57 -19.02
CA ARG A 416 -20.22 -5.48 -19.95
C ARG A 416 -19.48 -6.81 -20.02
N ASP A 417 -20.22 -7.91 -19.93
CA ASP A 417 -19.66 -9.26 -20.10
C ASP A 417 -19.27 -9.50 -21.56
N LEU A 418 -18.06 -10.03 -21.78
CA LEU A 418 -17.62 -10.58 -23.06
C LEU A 418 -17.82 -12.10 -23.10
N LEU A 419 -17.53 -12.76 -21.99
CA LEU A 419 -17.65 -14.19 -21.81
C LEU A 419 -18.01 -14.48 -20.36
N SER A 420 -18.92 -15.42 -20.16
CA SER A 420 -19.27 -15.95 -18.84
C SER A 420 -19.41 -17.47 -18.97
N SER A 421 -18.79 -18.22 -18.07
CA SER A 421 -18.84 -19.68 -18.09
C SER A 421 -19.04 -20.23 -16.68
N SER A 422 -19.87 -21.27 -16.58
CA SER A 422 -20.03 -22.10 -15.38
C SER A 422 -19.07 -23.30 -15.38
N ASP A 423 -18.19 -23.39 -16.38
CA ASP A 423 -17.10 -24.37 -16.45
C ASP A 423 -15.87 -23.72 -17.10
N CYS A 424 -15.16 -22.87 -16.35
CA CYS A 424 -13.96 -22.23 -16.85
C CYS A 424 -12.75 -23.18 -16.92
N LYS A 425 -12.81 -24.35 -16.26
CA LYS A 425 -11.77 -25.38 -16.38
C LYS A 425 -11.69 -25.93 -17.81
N ALA A 426 -12.83 -26.05 -18.50
CA ALA A 426 -12.88 -26.44 -19.91
C ALA A 426 -12.24 -25.41 -20.86
N LEU A 427 -12.07 -24.16 -20.42
CA LEU A 427 -11.45 -23.08 -21.21
C LEU A 427 -9.91 -23.10 -21.15
N ALA A 428 -9.33 -23.99 -20.35
CA ALA A 428 -7.88 -24.22 -20.26
C ALA A 428 -7.52 -25.63 -20.74
N PRO A 429 -7.55 -25.91 -22.07
CA PRO A 429 -7.34 -27.25 -22.61
C PRO A 429 -5.88 -27.72 -22.53
N TYR A 430 -4.96 -26.89 -22.05
CA TYR A 430 -3.52 -27.17 -22.02
C TYR A 430 -3.10 -27.78 -20.68
N ALA A 431 -2.27 -28.83 -20.75
CA ALA A 431 -1.66 -29.45 -19.59
C ALA A 431 -0.61 -28.54 -18.93
N LYS A 432 -0.23 -28.85 -17.68
CA LYS A 432 0.87 -28.18 -16.94
C LYS A 432 2.14 -28.13 -17.79
N THR A 433 2.84 -26.98 -17.78
CA THR A 433 4.19 -26.87 -18.38
C THR A 433 5.27 -26.76 -17.30
N GLY A 434 6.25 -27.67 -17.34
CA GLY A 434 7.44 -27.72 -16.46
C GLY A 434 7.33 -28.62 -15.21
N GLY A 435 8.48 -28.95 -14.58
CA GLY A 435 8.72 -29.54 -13.24
C GLY A 435 8.13 -30.93 -12.87
N THR A 436 8.72 -31.60 -11.87
CA THR A 436 8.30 -32.94 -11.39
C THR A 436 7.77 -32.95 -9.94
N GLU A 437 7.88 -31.84 -9.19
CA GLU A 437 7.55 -31.71 -7.76
C GLU A 437 6.57 -30.54 -7.49
N TRP A 438 5.70 -30.66 -6.49
CA TRP A 438 4.55 -29.75 -6.28
C TRP A 438 4.87 -28.27 -6.03
N TRP A 439 6.10 -27.93 -5.66
CA TRP A 439 6.56 -26.56 -5.40
C TRP A 439 7.33 -25.92 -6.56
N GLN A 440 7.60 -26.65 -7.65
CA GLN A 440 8.30 -26.11 -8.80
C GLN A 440 7.36 -25.22 -9.62
N GLY A 441 7.84 -24.05 -10.07
CA GLY A 441 7.05 -22.99 -10.69
C GLY A 441 6.30 -23.41 -11.97
N TRP A 442 5.05 -23.86 -11.80
CA TRP A 442 4.15 -24.31 -12.86
C TRP A 442 3.12 -23.25 -13.20
N SER A 443 2.67 -23.22 -14.46
CA SER A 443 1.47 -22.46 -14.82
C SER A 443 0.69 -23.11 -15.95
N THR A 444 -0.63 -23.01 -15.90
CA THR A 444 -1.58 -23.45 -16.93
C THR A 444 -2.25 -22.20 -17.54
N PRO A 445 -2.12 -21.95 -18.85
CA PRO A 445 -2.81 -20.84 -19.50
C PRO A 445 -4.28 -21.19 -19.76
N MET A 446 -5.16 -20.28 -19.37
CA MET A 446 -6.53 -20.20 -19.87
C MET A 446 -6.58 -19.13 -20.97
N VAL A 447 -6.84 -19.55 -22.21
CA VAL A 447 -6.81 -18.69 -23.40
C VAL A 447 -8.23 -18.39 -23.85
N LEU A 448 -8.58 -17.11 -23.93
CA LEU A 448 -9.93 -16.66 -24.24
C LEU A 448 -9.89 -15.71 -25.43
N ASP A 449 -10.50 -16.15 -26.53
CA ASP A 449 -10.64 -15.38 -27.78
C ASP A 449 -12.09 -14.91 -27.94
N PHE A 450 -12.27 -13.69 -28.44
CA PHE A 450 -13.58 -13.07 -28.63
C PHE A 450 -13.54 -12.00 -29.74
N GLU A 451 -14.70 -11.46 -30.13
CA GLU A 451 -14.77 -10.36 -31.10
C GLU A 451 -14.02 -9.12 -30.59
N GLN A 452 -13.32 -8.45 -31.51
CA GLN A 452 -12.51 -7.29 -31.17
C GLN A 452 -13.31 -6.20 -30.45
N VAL A 453 -12.78 -5.75 -29.32
CA VAL A 453 -13.42 -4.78 -28.42
C VAL A 453 -12.46 -3.65 -28.10
N THR A 454 -12.99 -2.43 -27.90
CA THR A 454 -12.21 -1.24 -27.52
C THR A 454 -12.65 -0.72 -26.15
N ALA A 455 -11.87 -0.93 -25.11
CA ALA A 455 -12.28 -0.66 -23.72
C ALA A 455 -11.22 0.08 -22.90
N GLU A 456 -11.64 0.70 -21.81
CA GLU A 456 -10.74 1.37 -20.85
C GLU A 456 -10.14 0.38 -19.85
N LYS A 457 -10.89 -0.69 -19.54
CA LYS A 457 -10.51 -1.73 -18.59
C LYS A 457 -10.99 -3.09 -19.04
N VAL A 458 -10.28 -4.12 -18.62
CA VAL A 458 -10.70 -5.52 -18.70
C VAL A 458 -10.60 -6.16 -17.33
N ARG A 459 -11.55 -7.02 -16.99
CA ARG A 459 -11.61 -7.71 -15.71
C ARG A 459 -11.92 -9.18 -15.89
N TYR A 460 -11.12 -10.02 -15.24
CA TYR A 460 -11.44 -11.40 -14.95
C TYR A 460 -12.12 -11.47 -13.59
N ARG A 461 -13.37 -11.96 -13.55
CA ARG A 461 -14.16 -12.08 -12.33
C ARG A 461 -14.53 -13.54 -12.12
N PHE A 462 -14.31 -14.07 -10.93
CA PHE A 462 -14.48 -15.49 -10.65
C PHE A 462 -15.00 -15.74 -9.24
N ASP A 463 -15.66 -16.87 -9.05
CA ASP A 463 -16.10 -17.33 -7.72
C ASP A 463 -15.11 -18.35 -7.20
N ASN A 464 -14.44 -18.03 -6.08
CA ASN A 464 -13.50 -18.97 -5.47
C ASN A 464 -14.20 -20.05 -4.61
N CYS A 465 -15.52 -20.00 -4.38
CA CYS A 465 -16.21 -20.98 -3.53
C CYS A 465 -16.06 -22.45 -3.97
N THR A 466 -15.73 -22.70 -5.24
CA THR A 466 -15.51 -24.06 -5.78
C THR A 466 -14.05 -24.48 -5.82
N THR A 467 -13.12 -23.63 -5.38
CA THR A 467 -11.67 -23.83 -5.54
C THR A 467 -11.01 -23.83 -4.17
N GLU A 468 -10.33 -24.91 -3.75
CA GLU A 468 -9.75 -24.96 -2.39
C GLU A 468 -8.74 -23.83 -2.13
N HIS A 469 -7.85 -23.61 -3.09
CA HIS A 469 -6.91 -22.50 -3.19
C HIS A 469 -6.47 -22.37 -4.65
N GLY A 470 -6.06 -21.18 -5.07
CA GLY A 470 -5.58 -20.94 -6.42
C GLY A 470 -4.74 -19.68 -6.55
N TRP A 471 -3.95 -19.66 -7.60
CA TRP A 471 -3.07 -18.55 -7.94
C TRP A 471 -3.22 -18.18 -9.41
N LEU A 472 -3.28 -16.88 -9.67
CA LEU A 472 -3.16 -16.28 -10.99
C LEU A 472 -1.84 -15.50 -11.04
N TYR A 473 -0.86 -16.00 -11.80
CA TYR A 473 0.46 -15.40 -11.90
C TYR A 473 0.49 -14.17 -12.80
N GLU A 474 -0.10 -14.28 -14.01
CA GLU A 474 -0.03 -13.24 -15.03
C GLU A 474 -1.39 -13.10 -15.74
N PHE A 475 -1.77 -11.86 -16.07
CA PHE A 475 -2.92 -11.49 -16.87
C PHE A 475 -2.45 -10.76 -18.12
N GLU A 476 -2.44 -11.49 -19.25
CA GLU A 476 -2.00 -10.98 -20.54
C GLU A 476 -3.20 -10.58 -21.42
N VAL A 477 -3.01 -9.54 -22.23
CA VAL A 477 -4.03 -9.02 -23.16
C VAL A 477 -3.39 -8.81 -24.53
N TYR A 478 -4.05 -9.25 -25.60
CA TYR A 478 -3.50 -9.17 -26.95
C TYR A 478 -4.50 -8.66 -27.97
N ARG A 479 -3.96 -8.06 -29.03
CA ARG A 479 -4.66 -7.80 -30.27
C ARG A 479 -4.06 -8.69 -31.35
N MET A 480 -4.82 -9.70 -31.76
CA MET A 480 -4.48 -10.57 -32.86
C MET A 480 -4.52 -9.76 -34.17
N LYS A 481 -3.49 -9.94 -35.01
CA LYS A 481 -3.36 -9.25 -36.29
C LYS A 481 -4.20 -9.91 -37.37
#